data_AF-A0AA45WIB5-F1
#
_entry.id   AF-A0AA45WIB5-F1
#
_cell.length_a   1.000
_cell.length_b   1.000
_cell.length_c   1.000
_cell.angle_alpha   90.00
_cell.angle_beta   90.00
_cell.angle_gamma   90.00
#
_symmetry.space_group_name_H-M   'P 1'
#
loop_
_entity.id
_entity.type
_entity.pdbx_description
1 polymer ?
#
loop_
_entity_poly.entity_id
_entity_poly.type
_entity_poly.pdbx_seq_one_letter_code
_entity_poly.pdbx_strand_id
1 'polypeptide(L)'
;MDLFMKFVEENVDRSQDSKVERMILLKKELDKEFAHYCRKRNLSFNEGIIQLMEQALQHEKQHRSQAAQEKEPSPARFMDDAL
;
A
#
# COMPACT_ATOMS: atom_id res chain seq x y z
N MET A 1 -34.18 2.88 -3.09
CA MET A 1 -33.24 2.84 -4.24
C MET A 1 -33.74 1.74 -5.16
N ASP A 2 -34.26 2.14 -6.31
CA ASP A 2 -34.92 1.25 -7.28
C ASP A 2 -33.94 0.18 -7.75
N LEU A 3 -34.40 -1.07 -7.91
CA LEU A 3 -33.54 -2.21 -8.28
C LEU A 3 -32.82 -1.94 -9.61
N PHE A 4 -33.48 -1.18 -10.49
CA PHE A 4 -32.96 -0.73 -11.77
C PHE A 4 -31.77 0.23 -11.61
N MET A 5 -31.83 1.19 -10.67
CA MET A 5 -30.74 2.15 -10.45
C MET A 5 -29.48 1.44 -9.93
N LYS A 6 -29.62 0.46 -9.03
CA LYS A 6 -28.50 -0.39 -8.61
C LYS A 6 -27.89 -1.18 -9.76
N PHE A 7 -28.72 -1.74 -10.64
CA PHE A 7 -28.24 -2.50 -11.80
C PHE A 7 -27.46 -1.61 -12.79
N VAL A 8 -27.95 -0.40 -13.03
CA VAL A 8 -27.27 0.59 -13.89
C VAL A 8 -25.94 1.03 -13.29
N GLU A 9 -25.90 1.36 -12.00
CA GLU A 9 -24.66 1.72 -11.30
C GLU A 9 -23.61 0.59 -11.33
N GLU A 10 -24.04 -0.66 -11.12
CA GLU A 10 -23.11 -1.80 -11.07
C GLU A 10 -22.61 -2.28 -12.44
N ASN A 11 -23.38 -2.10 -13.51
CA ASN A 11 -23.10 -2.73 -14.82
C ASN A 11 -22.88 -1.73 -15.96
N VAL A 12 -23.40 -0.51 -15.86
CA VAL A 12 -23.31 0.52 -16.91
C VAL A 12 -22.30 1.60 -16.52
N ASP A 13 -22.35 2.08 -15.27
CA ASP A 13 -21.49 3.16 -14.79
C ASP A 13 -20.18 2.70 -14.15
N ARG A 14 -20.02 1.39 -13.92
CA ARG A 14 -18.68 0.83 -13.68
C ARG A 14 -17.88 0.96 -14.97
N SER A 15 -17.18 2.10 -15.09
CA SER A 15 -15.97 2.21 -15.89
C SER A 15 -15.19 0.93 -15.64
N GLN A 16 -15.11 0.06 -16.65
CA GLN A 16 -14.34 -1.17 -16.57
C GLN A 16 -12.99 -0.75 -16.01
N ASP A 17 -12.69 -1.14 -14.78
CA ASP A 17 -11.34 -1.06 -14.25
C ASP A 17 -10.54 -1.94 -15.22
N SER A 18 -9.94 -1.30 -16.21
CA SER A 18 -9.17 -1.98 -17.23
C SER A 18 -8.16 -2.78 -16.45
N LYS A 19 -8.25 -4.11 -16.47
CA LYS A 19 -7.25 -4.96 -15.83
C LYS A 19 -5.95 -4.68 -16.55
N VAL A 20 -5.17 -3.75 -16.00
CA VAL A 20 -3.88 -3.36 -16.56
C VAL A 20 -2.93 -4.49 -16.22
N GLU A 21 -2.73 -5.39 -17.18
CA GLU A 21 -1.69 -6.40 -17.07
C GLU A 21 -0.33 -5.72 -17.14
N ARG A 22 0.51 -5.97 -16.13
CA ARG A 22 1.88 -5.46 -16.08
C ARG A 22 2.84 -6.63 -15.98
N MET A 23 3.89 -6.58 -16.80
CA MET A 23 4.97 -7.57 -16.77
C MET A 23 6.04 -7.12 -15.78
N ILE A 24 6.38 -7.98 -14.81
CA ILE A 24 7.43 -7.74 -13.83
C ILE A 24 8.57 -8.72 -14.12
N LEU A 25 9.77 -8.17 -14.35
CA LEU A 25 10.97 -8.97 -14.54
C LEU A 25 11.65 -9.18 -13.19
N LEU A 26 11.61 -10.41 -12.69
CA LEU A 26 12.34 -10.82 -11.49
C LEU A 26 13.73 -11.34 -11.85
N LYS A 27 14.72 -10.97 -11.05
CA LYS A 27 16.06 -11.55 -11.13
C LYS A 27 15.98 -13.04 -10.78
N LYS A 28 16.70 -13.88 -11.52
CA LYS A 28 16.70 -15.35 -11.33
C LYS A 28 17.02 -15.79 -9.90
N GLU A 29 17.86 -15.04 -9.20
CA GLU A 29 18.25 -15.33 -7.82
C GLU A 29 17.07 -15.26 -6.85
N LEU A 30 16.15 -14.31 -7.09
CA LEU A 30 14.99 -14.06 -6.23
C LEU A 30 13.83 -15.02 -6.49
N ASP A 31 13.84 -15.75 -7.61
CA ASP A 31 12.73 -16.62 -8.01
C ASP A 31 12.48 -17.73 -6.99
N LYS A 32 13.56 -18.35 -6.48
CA LYS A 32 13.47 -19.41 -5.46
C LYS A 32 12.94 -18.89 -4.13
N GLU A 33 13.44 -17.73 -3.69
CA GLU A 33 13.03 -17.11 -2.43
C GLU A 33 11.58 -16.66 -2.49
N PHE A 34 11.17 -16.06 -3.61
CA PHE A 34 9.81 -15.63 -3.82
C PHE A 34 8.82 -16.81 -3.92
N ALA A 35 9.19 -17.87 -4.63
CA ALA A 35 8.40 -19.09 -4.67
C ALA A 35 8.24 -19.71 -3.26
N HIS A 36 9.30 -19.70 -2.45
CA HIS A 36 9.22 -20.14 -1.06
C HIS A 36 8.30 -19.25 -0.21
N TYR A 37 8.40 -17.93 -0.35
CA TYR A 37 7.53 -16.96 0.30
C TYR A 37 6.04 -17.25 0.01
N CYS A 38 5.70 -17.49 -1.26
CA CYS A 38 4.33 -17.76 -1.69
C CYS A 38 3.82 -19.10 -1.14
N ARG A 39 4.63 -20.17 -1.24
CA ARG A 39 4.28 -21.50 -0.71
C ARG A 39 4.02 -21.48 0.79
N LYS A 40 4.84 -20.78 1.56
CA LYS A 40 4.69 -20.71 3.03
C LYS A 40 3.36 -20.06 3.46
N ARG A 41 2.80 -19.20 2.61
CA ARG A 41 1.57 -18.42 2.89
C ARG A 41 0.35 -18.91 2.11
N ASN A 42 0.47 -20.01 1.34
CA ASN A 42 -0.56 -20.49 0.42
C ASN A 42 -1.08 -19.39 -0.53
N LEU A 43 -0.16 -18.61 -1.09
CA LEU A 43 -0.49 -17.55 -2.05
C LEU A 43 -0.15 -17.99 -3.47
N SER A 44 -0.95 -17.54 -4.43
CA SER A 44 -0.53 -17.53 -5.83
C SER A 44 0.60 -16.52 -6.04
N PHE A 45 1.35 -16.69 -7.13
CA PHE A 45 2.46 -15.80 -7.48
C PHE A 45 1.99 -14.33 -7.54
N ASN A 46 0.85 -14.07 -8.18
CA ASN A 46 0.31 -12.71 -8.33
C ASN A 46 -0.14 -12.13 -6.99
N GLU A 47 -0.81 -12.91 -6.14
CA GLU A 47 -1.20 -12.46 -4.80
C GLU A 47 0.02 -12.14 -3.94
N GLY A 48 1.09 -12.95 -4.04
CA GLY A 48 2.34 -12.68 -3.34
C GLY A 48 2.98 -11.36 -3.75
N ILE A 49 2.96 -11.03 -5.05
CA ILE A 49 3.48 -9.75 -5.55
C ILE A 49 2.63 -8.60 -5.03
N ILE A 50 1.30 -8.69 -5.15
CA ILE A 50 0.39 -7.64 -4.71
C ILE A 50 0.59 -7.37 -3.22
N GLN A 51 0.66 -8.42 -2.39
CA GLN A 51 0.86 -8.27 -0.95
C GLN A 51 2.19 -7.59 -0.60
N LEU A 52 3.28 -7.92 -1.30
CA LEU A 52 4.57 -7.25 -1.10
C LEU A 52 4.53 -5.78 -1.51
N MET A 53 3.85 -5.45 -2.62
CA MET A 53 3.67 -4.06 -3.05
C MET A 53 2.85 -3.26 -2.04
N GLU A 54 1.77 -3.83 -1.51
CA GLU A 54 0.96 -3.20 -0.48
C GLU A 54 1.76 -2.94 0.80
N GLN A 55 2.57 -3.91 1.25
CA GLN A 55 3.44 -3.75 2.41
C GLN A 55 4.49 -2.65 2.20
N ALA A 56 5.11 -2.60 1.03
CA ALA A 56 6.07 -1.55 0.69
C ALA A 56 5.42 -0.16 0.70
N LEU A 57 4.23 -0.02 0.10
CA LEU A 57 3.47 1.23 0.10
C LEU A 57 3.04 1.68 1.50
N GLN A 58 2.65 0.74 2.36
CA GLN A 58 2.31 1.04 3.75
C GLN A 58 3.54 1.55 4.53
N HIS A 59 4.69 0.93 4.33
CA HIS A 59 5.94 1.34 4.95
C HIS A 59 6.36 2.74 4.48
N GLU A 60 6.30 3.03 3.18
CA GLU A 60 6.58 4.38 2.64
C GLU A 60 5.65 5.46 3.23
N LYS A 61 4.35 5.15 3.37
CA LYS A 61 3.38 6.07 3.98
C LYS A 61 3.72 6.37 5.43
N GLN A 62 4.09 5.36 6.21
CA GLN A 62 4.45 5.53 7.62
C GLN A 62 5.73 6.37 7.80
N HIS A 63 6.75 6.14 6.97
CA HIS A 63 7.99 6.94 7.02
C HIS A 63 7.78 8.40 6.61
N ARG A 64 6.88 8.66 5.65
CA ARG A 64 6.54 10.04 5.25
C ARG A 64 5.83 10.82 6.35
N SER A 65 5.06 10.14 7.21
CA SER A 65 4.40 10.76 8.37
C SER A 65 5.38 11.05 9.52
N GLN A 66 6.43 10.24 9.67
CA GLN A 66 7.44 10.42 10.74
C GLN A 66 8.44 11.55 10.41
N ALA A 67 8.79 11.74 9.14
CA ALA A 67 9.69 12.83 8.72
C ALA A 67 9.10 14.26 8.91
N ALA A 68 7.79 14.39 9.15
CA ALA A 68 7.12 15.67 9.36
C ALA A 68 6.97 16.08 10.85
N GLN A 69 7.32 15.20 11.80
CA GLN A 69 7.13 15.46 13.25
C GLN A 69 8.42 15.82 14.01
N GLU A 70 9.59 15.77 13.38
CA GLU A 70 10.85 16.18 14.01
C GLU A 70 11.26 17.59 13.58
N LYS A 71 10.62 18.60 14.19
CA LYS A 71 11.20 19.89 14.66
C LYS A 71 10.12 20.97 14.78
N GLU A 72 9.51 21.07 15.95
CA GLU A 72 9.39 22.36 16.63
C GLU A 72 9.57 22.11 18.14
N PRO A 73 10.64 22.62 18.79
CA PRO A 73 10.70 22.62 20.25
C PRO A 73 9.59 23.54 20.77
N SER A 74 8.81 23.05 21.74
CA SER A 74 7.70 23.81 22.32
C SER A 74 8.19 25.12 22.98
N PRO A 75 7.56 26.27 22.70
CA PRO A 75 7.91 27.56 23.31
C PRO A 75 7.85 27.55 24.85
N ALA A 76 7.07 26.63 25.42
CA ALA A 76 6.90 26.49 26.86
C ALA A 76 8.19 26.10 27.61
N ARG A 77 9.19 25.52 26.94
CA ARG A 77 10.48 25.16 27.58
C ARG A 77 11.49 26.31 27.66
N PHE A 78 11.18 27.49 27.12
CA PHE A 78 12.11 28.64 27.11
C PHE A 78 11.89 29.64 28.26
N MET A 79 10.84 29.50 29.07
CA MET A 79 10.48 30.49 30.11
C MET A 79 10.87 30.07 31.55
N ASP A 80 11.39 28.87 31.76
CA ASP A 80 11.68 28.36 33.11
C ASP A 80 13.11 28.67 33.62
N ASP A 81 13.99 29.25 32.80
CA ASP A 81 15.38 29.59 33.19
C ASP A 81 15.54 31.03 33.74
N ALA A 82 14.43 31.76 33.97
CA ALA A 82 14.46 33.18 34.37
C ALA A 82 13.68 33.50 35.67
N LEU A 83 13.70 32.61 36.67
CA LEU A 83 13.24 32.89 38.03
C LEU A 83 14.23 32.38 39.09
#